data_AF-A0A4Y2HLI7-F1
#
_entry.id   AF-A0A4Y2HLI7-F1
#
_cell.length_a   1.000
_cell.length_b   1.000
_cell.length_c   1.000
_cell.angle_alpha   90.00
_cell.angle_beta   90.00
_cell.angle_gamma   90.00
#
_symmetry.space_group_name_H-M   'P 1'
#
loop_
_entity.id
_entity.type
_entity.pdbx_description
1 polymer ?
#
loop_
_entity_poly.entity_id
_entity_poly.type
_entity_poly.pdbx_seq_one_letter_code
_entity_poly.pdbx_strand_id
1 'polypeptide(L)'
;MISRDAVVFDTFKIHTSGAETSIDIPKEWFEIIKTKLIAELEDNPYVPFENCPEIRIMFIKTNDNVRAGGQIQLEIEIMYDCPEEGHMTPGMTDDYYVSIDSDDLRKDATSCEKDAT
;
A
#
# COMPACT_ATOMS: atom_id res chain seq x y z
N MET A 1 10.15 -12.73 7.11
CA MET A 1 8.81 -12.52 6.51
C MET A 1 8.07 -11.49 7.36
N ILE A 2 7.59 -10.41 6.74
CA ILE A 2 6.95 -9.28 7.43
C ILE A 2 5.53 -9.68 7.84
N SER A 3 5.15 -9.38 9.09
CA SER A 3 3.76 -9.58 9.54
C SER A 3 2.83 -8.55 8.90
N ARG A 4 1.65 -8.99 8.42
CA ARG A 4 0.62 -8.06 7.92
C ARG A 4 0.13 -7.07 8.98
N ASP A 5 0.18 -7.47 10.25
CA ASP A 5 -0.21 -6.65 11.38
C ASP A 5 0.81 -5.55 11.70
N ALA A 6 2.05 -5.70 11.22
CA ALA A 6 3.07 -4.66 11.33
C ALA A 6 2.77 -3.48 10.40
N VAL A 7 2.05 -3.70 9.29
CA VAL A 7 1.69 -2.64 8.34
C VAL A 7 0.37 -1.99 8.76
N VAL A 8 0.42 -0.69 9.09
CA VAL A 8 -0.73 0.10 9.56
C VAL A 8 -0.98 1.30 8.64
N PHE A 9 -2.24 1.74 8.55
CA PHE A 9 -2.61 2.90 7.74
C PHE A 9 -2.83 4.11 8.64
N ASP A 10 -2.04 5.16 8.43
CA ASP A 10 -2.29 6.49 8.99
C ASP A 10 -3.03 7.40 8.00
N THR A 11 -3.15 6.98 6.73
CA THR A 11 -4.03 7.58 5.72
C THR A 11 -5.13 6.63 5.26
N PHE A 12 -6.31 7.19 5.01
CA PHE A 12 -7.48 6.48 4.47
C PHE A 12 -7.87 6.97 3.08
N LYS A 13 -6.99 7.74 2.42
CA LYS A 13 -7.27 8.38 1.14
C LYS A 13 -6.14 8.17 0.14
N ILE A 14 -6.53 8.04 -1.13
CA ILE A 14 -5.62 8.03 -2.28
C ILE A 14 -5.73 9.37 -2.99
N HIS A 15 -4.61 10.06 -3.12
CA HIS A 15 -4.51 11.32 -3.84
C HIS A 15 -4.27 11.07 -5.33
N THR A 16 -4.90 11.84 -6.21
CA THR A 16 -4.62 11.75 -7.65
C THR A 16 -3.46 12.66 -8.03
N SER A 17 -2.48 12.17 -8.79
CA SER A 17 -1.36 13.03 -9.20
C SER A 17 -1.87 14.18 -10.07
N GLY A 18 -1.45 15.40 -9.71
CA GLY A 18 -1.81 16.62 -10.45
C GLY A 18 -3.17 17.25 -10.11
N ALA A 19 -3.92 16.74 -9.12
CA ALA A 19 -5.13 17.40 -8.64
C ALA A 19 -5.17 17.41 -7.10
N GLU A 20 -5.72 18.47 -6.50
CA GLU A 20 -6.03 18.56 -5.06
C GLU A 20 -7.17 17.61 -4.63
N THR A 21 -7.45 16.59 -5.44
CA THR A 21 -8.53 15.62 -5.24
C THR A 21 -8.01 14.33 -4.62
N SER A 22 -8.79 13.80 -3.69
CA SER A 22 -8.52 12.54 -3.00
C SER A 22 -9.78 11.69 -3.00
N ILE A 23 -9.64 10.38 -3.16
CA ILE A 23 -10.72 9.40 -2.98
C ILE A 23 -10.50 8.61 -1.69
N ASP A 24 -11.58 8.20 -1.03
CA ASP A 24 -11.46 7.29 0.11
C ASP A 24 -11.00 5.91 -0.39
N ILE A 25 -10.12 5.26 0.38
CA ILE A 25 -9.66 3.91 0.09
C ILE A 25 -10.83 2.93 0.31
N PRO A 26 -11.24 2.18 -0.72
CA PRO A 26 -12.27 1.15 -0.53
C PRO A 26 -11.80 0.06 0.43
N LYS A 27 -12.73 -0.54 1.19
CA LYS A 27 -12.37 -1.49 2.25
C LYS A 27 -11.57 -2.69 1.74
N GLU A 28 -11.92 -3.19 0.57
CA GLU A 28 -11.22 -4.31 -0.06
C GLU A 28 -9.80 -3.97 -0.55
N TRP A 29 -9.49 -2.68 -0.73
CA TRP A 29 -8.16 -2.24 -1.18
C TRP A 29 -7.14 -2.25 -0.06
N PHE A 30 -7.53 -2.06 1.21
CA PHE A 30 -6.56 -2.03 2.32
C PHE A 30 -5.74 -3.33 2.36
N GLU A 31 -6.39 -4.48 2.22
CA GLU A 31 -5.70 -5.76 2.23
C GLU A 31 -4.86 -5.99 0.96
N ILE A 32 -5.32 -5.54 -0.20
CA ILE A 32 -4.56 -5.63 -1.46
C ILE A 32 -3.30 -4.76 -1.36
N ILE A 33 -3.43 -3.51 -0.93
CA ILE A 33 -2.34 -2.55 -0.76
C ILE A 33 -1.30 -3.11 0.23
N LYS A 34 -1.73 -3.60 1.41
CA LYS A 34 -0.80 -4.25 2.36
C LYS A 34 -0.05 -5.41 1.75
N THR A 35 -0.74 -6.29 1.03
CA THR A 35 -0.12 -7.47 0.43
C THR A 35 0.96 -7.09 -0.57
N LYS A 36 0.64 -6.15 -1.46
CA LYS A 36 1.57 -5.70 -2.50
C LYS A 36 2.74 -4.94 -1.89
N LEU A 37 2.48 -4.06 -0.92
CA LEU A 37 3.54 -3.34 -0.22
C LEU A 37 4.48 -4.29 0.52
N ILE A 38 3.97 -5.30 1.23
CA ILE A 38 4.80 -6.28 1.92
C ILE A 38 5.72 -7.02 0.93
N ALA A 39 5.20 -7.42 -0.24
CA ALA A 39 6.03 -8.07 -1.25
C ALA A 39 7.18 -7.16 -1.71
N GLU A 40 6.92 -5.87 -1.97
CA GLU A 40 7.96 -4.91 -2.33
C GLU A 40 8.98 -4.69 -1.20
N LEU A 41 8.53 -4.69 0.06
CA LEU A 41 9.40 -4.52 1.23
C LEU A 41 10.27 -5.76 1.48
N GLU A 42 9.74 -6.97 1.26
CA GLU A 42 10.50 -8.22 1.39
C GLU A 42 11.55 -8.38 0.30
N ASP A 43 11.27 -7.86 -0.90
CA ASP A 43 12.22 -7.85 -2.01
C ASP A 43 13.29 -6.74 -1.87
N ASN A 44 13.14 -5.82 -0.91
CA ASN A 44 14.10 -4.74 -0.69
C ASN A 44 15.36 -5.26 0.04
N PRO A 45 16.55 -5.24 -0.60
CA PRO A 45 17.77 -5.78 0.00
C PRO A 45 18.47 -4.80 0.95
N TYR A 46 18.00 -3.56 1.07
CA TYR A 46 18.68 -2.48 1.80
C TYR A 46 18.18 -2.33 3.23
N VAL A 47 16.90 -2.64 3.48
CA VAL A 47 16.27 -2.44 4.77
C VAL A 47 15.68 -3.77 5.25
N PRO A 48 16.10 -4.30 6.40
CA PRO A 48 15.62 -5.58 6.91
C PRO A 48 14.25 -5.42 7.57
N PHE A 49 13.21 -5.23 6.76
CA PHE A 49 11.85 -4.92 7.24
C PHE A 49 11.21 -6.02 8.12
N GLU A 50 11.73 -7.24 8.03
CA GLU A 50 11.20 -8.40 8.76
C GLU A 50 11.23 -8.27 10.28
N ASN A 51 12.09 -7.40 10.82
CA ASN A 51 12.22 -7.16 12.25
C ASN A 51 11.54 -5.87 12.72
N CYS A 52 10.86 -5.16 11.82
CA CYS A 52 10.25 -3.88 12.17
C CYS A 52 8.92 -4.11 12.89
N PRO A 53 8.77 -3.60 14.12
CA PRO A 53 7.52 -3.73 14.87
C PRO A 53 6.34 -3.06 14.19
N GLU A 54 6.57 -1.96 13.48
CA GLU A 54 5.53 -1.18 12.83
C GLU A 54 6.04 -0.46 11.58
N ILE A 55 5.23 -0.49 10.53
CA ILE A 55 5.42 0.16 9.23
C ILE A 55 4.13 0.92 8.93
N ARG A 56 4.17 2.25 9.01
CA ARG A 56 3.02 3.14 8.83
C ARG A 56 2.95 3.60 7.39
N ILE A 57 1.82 3.39 6.73
CA ILE A 57 1.50 4.01 5.46
C ILE A 57 1.01 5.43 5.74
N MET A 58 1.86 6.42 5.42
CA MET A 58 1.64 7.83 5.71
C MET A 58 0.83 8.51 4.61
N PHE A 59 1.12 8.16 3.36
CA PHE A 59 0.53 8.80 2.20
C PHE A 59 0.42 7.84 1.03
N ILE A 60 -0.62 8.01 0.22
CA ILE A 60 -0.83 7.24 -1.00
C ILE A 60 -1.27 8.17 -2.11
N LYS A 61 -0.63 8.10 -3.27
CA LYS A 61 -1.10 8.76 -4.50
C LYS A 61 -1.06 7.85 -5.71
N THR A 62 -1.94 8.07 -6.67
CA THR A 62 -1.85 7.41 -7.98
C THR A 62 -0.69 7.99 -8.77
N ASN A 63 0.10 7.13 -9.40
CA ASN A 63 1.08 7.57 -10.39
C ASN A 63 0.43 7.51 -11.77
N ASP A 64 -0.04 8.67 -12.27
CA ASP A 64 -0.75 8.79 -13.55
C ASP A 64 0.11 8.46 -14.79
N ASN A 65 1.42 8.25 -14.62
CA ASN A 65 2.31 7.85 -15.70
C ASN A 65 2.09 6.40 -16.17
N VAL A 66 1.37 5.57 -15.39
CA VAL A 66 1.18 4.14 -15.68
C VAL A 66 -0.31 3.81 -15.75
N ARG A 67 -1.01 4.29 -16.79
CA ARG A 67 -2.33 3.77 -17.20
C ARG A 67 -2.25 2.77 -18.36
N ALA A 68 -1.10 2.11 -18.52
CA ALA A 68 -0.90 1.13 -19.57
C ALA A 68 -1.38 -0.25 -19.10
N GLY A 69 -2.49 -0.75 -19.65
CA GLY A 69 -2.86 -2.17 -19.54
C GLY A 69 -3.82 -2.56 -18.41
N GLY A 70 -4.55 -1.63 -17.80
CA GLY A 70 -5.55 -1.96 -16.78
C GLY A 70 -4.97 -2.16 -15.37
N GLN A 71 -3.77 -1.66 -15.11
CA GLN A 71 -3.20 -1.58 -13.77
C GLN A 71 -3.22 -0.14 -13.27
N ILE A 72 -3.39 0.03 -11.96
CA ILE A 72 -3.25 1.30 -11.25
C ILE A 72 -1.96 1.21 -10.46
N GLN A 73 -1.02 2.12 -10.73
CA GLN A 73 0.18 2.25 -9.90
C GLN A 73 -0.08 3.24 -8.77
N LEU A 74 0.25 2.84 -7.55
CA LEU A 74 0.23 3.68 -6.36
C LEU A 74 1.67 3.95 -5.93
N GLU A 75 1.96 5.20 -5.60
CA GLU A 75 3.14 5.61 -4.85
C GLU A 75 2.74 5.75 -3.38
N ILE A 76 3.43 5.02 -2.52
CA ILE A 76 3.12 4.86 -1.10
C ILE A 76 4.30 5.35 -0.30
N GLU A 77 4.10 6.43 0.45
CA GLU A 77 5.05 6.91 1.43
C GLU A 77 4.84 6.13 2.73
N ILE A 78 5.90 5.49 3.23
CA ILE A 78 5.89 4.79 4.50
C ILE A 78 6.78 5.49 5.52
N MET A 79 6.43 5.32 6.80
CA MET A 79 7.29 5.61 7.93
C MET A 79 7.53 4.33 8.73
N TYR A 80 8.76 4.06 9.11
CA TYR A 80 9.11 2.85 9.85
C TYR A 80 10.15 3.12 10.93
N ASP A 81 10.08 2.32 11.99
CA ASP A 81 11.05 2.27 13.06
C ASP A 81 11.51 0.81 13.19
N CYS A 82 12.68 0.52 12.60
CA CYS A 82 13.26 -0.81 12.59
C CYS A 82 14.42 -0.83 13.58
N PRO A 83 14.44 -1.77 14.55
CA PRO A 83 15.57 -1.91 15.44
C PRO A 83 16.77 -2.45 14.64
N GLU A 84 17.70 -1.58 14.27
CA GLU A 84 19.04 -2.01 13.86
C GLU A 84 19.86 -2.32 15.13
N GLU A 85 20.74 -3.33 15.07
CA GLU A 85 21.55 -3.78 16.22
C GLU A 85 22.23 -2.60 16.92
N GLY A 86 21.67 -2.18 18.07
CA GLY A 86 22.26 -1.18 18.97
C GLY A 86 21.88 0.28 18.72
N HIS A 87 21.04 0.62 17.73
CA HIS A 87 20.63 2.00 17.47
C HIS A 87 19.12 2.09 17.18
N MET A 88 18.38 2.89 17.96
CA MET A 88 17.06 3.38 17.56
C MET A 88 17.27 4.45 16.50
N THR A 89 17.05 4.12 15.24
CA THR A 89 17.10 5.08 14.14
C THR A 89 15.76 5.83 14.14
N PRO A 90 15.75 7.17 14.28
CA PRO A 90 14.50 7.93 14.34
C PRO A 90 13.71 7.75 13.04
N GLY A 91 12.37 7.69 13.17
CA GLY A 91 11.42 7.31 12.11
C GLY A 91 11.87 7.64 10.70
N MET A 92 12.29 6.60 9.97
CA MET A 92 12.70 6.72 8.58
C MET A 92 11.47 6.81 7.69
N THR A 93 11.58 7.57 6.60
CA THR A 93 10.53 7.68 5.58
C THR A 93 11.08 7.25 4.23
N ASP A 94 10.31 6.45 3.49
CA ASP A 94 10.70 5.99 2.15
C ASP A 94 9.45 5.79 1.27
N ASP A 95 9.64 5.83 -0.05
CA ASP A 95 8.57 5.77 -1.05
C ASP A 95 8.61 4.46 -1.84
N TYR A 96 7.49 3.74 -1.87
CA TYR A 96 7.34 2.47 -2.59
C TYR A 96 6.30 2.58 -3.68
N TYR A 97 6.55 1.90 -4.81
CA TYR A 97 5.59 1.82 -5.91
C TYR A 97 4.96 0.45 -5.92
N VAL A 98 3.64 0.38 -5.76
CA VAL A 98 2.88 -0.86 -5.89
C VAL A 98 1.96 -0.79 -7.10
N SER A 99 1.88 -1.90 -7.84
CA SER A 99 0.96 -2.03 -8.97
C SER A 99 -0.23 -2.90 -8.58
N ILE A 100 -1.43 -2.38 -8.79
CA ILE A 100 -2.69 -3.05 -8.50
C ILE A 100 -3.44 -3.30 -9.82
N ASP A 101 -3.72 -4.56 -10.11
CA ASP A 101 -4.55 -4.93 -11.26
C ASP A 101 -5.99 -4.46 -11.06
N SER A 102 -6.57 -3.81 -12.07
CA SER A 102 -7.97 -3.38 -12.02
C SER A 102 -8.95 -4.55 -11.89
N ASP A 103 -8.56 -5.76 -12.25
CA ASP A 103 -9.35 -6.97 -12.02
C ASP A 103 -9.31 -7.44 -10.56
N ASP A 104 -8.22 -7.21 -9.83
CA ASP A 104 -8.19 -7.43 -8.37
C ASP A 104 -9.13 -6.45 -7.65
N LEU A 105 -9.41 -5.30 -8.26
CA LEU A 105 -10.40 -4.32 -7.77
C LEU A 105 -11.85 -4.68 -8.11
N ARG A 106 -12.07 -5.61 -9.05
CA ARG A 106 -13.41 -6.00 -9.54
C ARG A 106 -13.99 -7.25 -8.91
N LYS A 107 -13.21 -8.02 -8.14
CA LYS A 107 -13.59 -9.35 -7.66
C LYS A 107 -14.84 -9.38 -6.75
N ASP A 108 -15.34 -8.25 -6.25
CA ASP A 108 -16.58 -8.19 -5.45
C ASP A 108 -17.76 -7.45 -6.10
N ALA A 109 -17.61 -6.86 -7.29
CA ALA A 109 -18.77 -6.28 -7.99
C ALA A 109 -19.76 -7.38 -8.44
N THR A 110 -19.30 -8.63 -8.58
CA THR A 110 -20.11 -9.77 -9.05
C THR A 110 -20.75 -10.59 -7.93
N SER A 111 -20.55 -10.25 -6.66
CA SER A 111 -21.16 -10.97 -5.52
C SER A 111 -22.54 -10.44 -5.10
N CYS A 112 -23.05 -9.37 -5.74
CA CYS A 112 -24.35 -8.78 -5.42
C CYS A 112 -25.48 -9.01 -6.46
N GLU A 113 -25.26 -9.74 -7.55
CA GLU A 113 -26.32 -10.03 -8.55
C GLU A 113 -26.80 -11.48 -8.55
N LYS A 114 -26.95 -12.10 -7.37
CA LYS A 114 -27.73 -13.33 -7.22
C LYS A 114 -28.68 -13.24 -6.03
N ASP A 115 -29.63 -12.32 -6.09
CA ASP A 115 -30.97 -12.54 -5.55
C ASP A 115 -31.89 -11.39 -6.01
N ALA A 116 -32.32 -11.47 -7.26
CA ALA A 116 -33.46 -10.68 -7.73
C ALA A 116 -34.26 -11.51 -8.75
N THR A 117 -35.18 -12.29 -8.17
CA THR A 117 -36.42 -12.87 -8.76
C THR A 117 -36.30 -14.11 -9.63
#